data_AF-A0A5B9Y6G7-F1
#
_entry.id   AF-A0A5B9Y6G7-F1
#
_cell.length_a   1.000
_cell.length_b   1.000
_cell.length_c   1.000
_cell.angle_alpha   90.00
_cell.angle_beta   90.00
_cell.angle_gamma   90.00
#
_symmetry.space_group_name_H-M   'P 1'
#
loop_
_entity.id
_entity.type
_entity.pdbx_description
1 polymer ?
#
loop_
_entity_poly.entity_id
_entity_poly.type
_entity_poly.pdbx_seq_one_letter_code
_entity_poly.pdbx_strand_id
1 'polypeptide(L)'
;MKWFLLLRILLILLIAGITVLSQLDQPSKTAYTIFQALTFFILIYLLPFEIIGRIERKYELTKSSTVYKKMLKTRWFTPFVFIYWFFLLKKYKKSKTLS
;
A
#
# COMPACT_ATOMS: atom_id res chain seq x y z
N MET A 1 -15.25 -2.51 3.46
CA MET A 1 -13.85 -2.15 3.86
C MET A 1 -13.36 -2.80 5.16
N LYS A 2 -14.21 -3.36 6.04
CA LYS A 2 -13.79 -3.97 7.32
C LYS A 2 -12.88 -5.21 7.16
N TRP A 3 -13.16 -6.07 6.18
CA TRP A 3 -12.39 -7.29 5.88
C TRP A 3 -10.92 -7.05 5.51
N PHE A 4 -10.62 -5.89 4.90
CA PHE A 4 -9.26 -5.53 4.50
C PHE A 4 -8.38 -5.08 5.68
N LEU A 5 -8.98 -4.43 6.67
CA LEU A 5 -8.28 -4.08 7.91
C LEU A 5 -7.92 -5.35 8.70
N LEU A 6 -8.86 -6.29 8.75
CA LEU A 6 -8.69 -7.62 9.33
C LEU A 6 -7.55 -8.38 8.66
N LEU A 7 -7.50 -8.40 7.31
CA LEU A 7 -6.42 -9.03 6.55
C LEU A 7 -5.04 -8.44 6.87
N ARG A 8 -4.95 -7.11 7.04
CA ARG A 8 -3.69 -6.43 7.40
C ARG A 8 -3.23 -6.77 8.80
N ILE A 9 -4.15 -6.77 9.76
CA ILE A 9 -3.85 -7.17 11.15
C ILE A 9 -3.39 -8.63 11.16
N LEU A 10 -4.06 -9.50 10.39
CA LEU A 10 -3.70 -10.91 10.25
C LEU A 10 -2.29 -11.07 9.67
N LEU A 11 -1.94 -10.32 8.61
CA LEU A 11 -0.61 -10.35 7.99
C LEU A 11 0.48 -9.82 8.93
N ILE A 12 0.20 -8.75 9.69
CA ILE A 12 1.14 -8.20 10.67
C ILE A 12 1.36 -9.20 11.82
N LEU A 13 0.29 -9.82 12.32
CA LEU A 13 0.38 -10.87 13.35
C LEU A 13 1.14 -12.10 12.84
N LEU A 14 0.93 -12.48 11.57
CA LEU A 14 1.67 -13.57 10.93
C LEU A 14 3.18 -13.25 10.86
N ILE A 15 3.55 -12.05 10.43
CA ILE A 15 4.95 -11.60 10.39
C ILE A 15 5.54 -11.57 11.79
N ALA A 16 4.84 -11.00 12.76
CA ALA A 16 5.29 -10.90 14.14
C ALA A 16 5.53 -12.30 14.74
N GLY A 17 4.58 -13.22 14.54
CA GLY A 17 4.70 -14.61 14.97
C GLY A 17 5.91 -15.31 14.34
N ILE A 18 6.13 -15.12 13.03
CA ILE A 18 7.28 -15.71 12.33
C ILE A 18 8.61 -15.08 12.78
N THR A 19 8.61 -13.79 13.12
CA THR A 19 9.80 -13.11 13.66
C THR A 19 10.16 -13.61 15.06
N VAL A 20 9.16 -13.92 15.88
CA VAL A 20 9.38 -14.53 17.21
C VAL A 20 9.86 -15.98 17.05
N LEU A 21 9.24 -16.75 16.15
CA LEU A 21 9.64 -18.12 15.86
C LEU A 21 11.05 -18.22 15.25
N SER A 22 11.48 -17.23 14.48
CA SER A 22 12.83 -17.19 13.90
C SER A 22 13.93 -16.86 14.91
N GLN A 23 13.60 -16.47 16.14
CA GLN A 23 14.59 -16.29 17.20
C GLN A 23 14.92 -17.59 17.94
N LEU A 24 14.10 -18.63 17.82
CA LEU A 24 14.41 -19.97 18.35
C LEU A 24 15.53 -20.61 17.51
N ASP A 25 16.62 -21.01 18.15
CA ASP A 25 17.83 -21.56 17.51
C ASP A 25 17.59 -22.91 16.81
N GLN A 26 17.07 -22.86 15.59
CA GLN A 26 16.88 -24.01 14.73
C GLN A 26 17.35 -23.73 13.30
N PRO A 27 17.76 -24.76 12.52
CA PRO A 27 18.16 -24.64 11.10
C PRO A 27 17.07 -24.04 10.19
N SER A 28 15.86 -23.89 10.70
CA SER A 28 14.71 -23.23 10.07
C SER A 28 14.79 -21.70 10.01
N LYS A 29 15.78 -21.06 10.67
CA LYS A 29 15.98 -19.59 10.63
C LYS A 29 15.97 -19.02 9.21
N THR A 30 16.71 -19.64 8.28
CA THR A 30 16.78 -19.21 6.88
C THR A 30 15.41 -19.27 6.19
N ALA A 31 14.62 -20.33 6.44
CA ALA A 31 13.28 -20.47 5.87
C ALA A 31 12.32 -19.41 6.41
N TYR A 32 12.39 -19.09 7.71
CA TYR A 32 11.58 -18.02 8.31
C TYR A 32 11.97 -16.64 7.80
N THR A 33 13.26 -16.35 7.63
CA THR A 33 13.72 -15.08 7.06
C THR A 33 13.25 -14.92 5.61
N ILE A 34 13.32 -15.98 4.80
CA ILE A 34 12.79 -15.98 3.43
C ILE A 34 11.28 -15.70 3.45
N PHE A 35 10.53 -16.39 4.30
CA PHE A 35 9.09 -16.20 4.43
C PHE A 35 8.72 -14.77 4.87
N GLN A 36 9.48 -14.21 5.83
CA GLN A 36 9.31 -12.85 6.31
C GLN A 36 9.57 -11.84 5.20
N ALA A 37 10.66 -12.00 4.44
CA ALA A 37 10.97 -11.15 3.28
C ALA A 37 9.85 -11.23 2.23
N LEU A 38 9.35 -12.44 1.94
CA LEU A 38 8.26 -12.65 0.98
C LEU A 38 6.98 -11.93 1.41
N THR A 39 6.63 -12.03 2.70
CA THR A 39 5.45 -11.35 3.26
C THR A 39 5.61 -9.83 3.23
N PHE A 40 6.82 -9.33 3.48
CA PHE A 40 7.15 -7.90 3.38
C PHE A 40 7.04 -7.40 1.92
N PHE A 41 7.51 -8.18 0.95
CA PHE A 41 7.35 -7.87 -0.48
C PHE A 41 5.88 -7.82 -0.91
N ILE A 42 5.06 -8.76 -0.44
CA ILE A 42 3.61 -8.76 -0.71
C ILE A 42 2.94 -7.51 -0.14
N LEU A 43 3.31 -7.10 1.07
CA LEU A 43 2.82 -5.87 1.70
C LEU A 43 3.19 -4.63 0.88
N ILE A 44 4.45 -4.49 0.49
CA ILE A 44 4.91 -3.39 -0.37
C ILE A 44 4.17 -3.39 -1.71
N TYR A 45 3.88 -4.57 -2.27
CA TYR A 45 3.16 -4.69 -3.53
C TYR A 45 1.69 -4.23 -3.43
N LEU A 46 0.99 -4.57 -2.34
CA LEU A 46 -0.43 -4.25 -2.14
C LEU A 46 -0.67 -2.78 -1.75
N LEU A 47 0.30 -2.16 -1.07
CA LEU A 47 0.16 -0.83 -0.49
C LEU A 47 -0.15 0.28 -1.53
N PRO A 48 0.53 0.34 -2.71
CA PRO A 48 0.21 1.28 -3.77
C PRO A 48 -1.19 1.14 -4.35
N PHE A 49 -1.70 -0.10 -4.49
CA PHE A 49 -3.04 -0.33 -5.05
C PHE A 49 -4.13 0.19 -4.12
N GLU A 50 -3.98 -0.02 -2.82
CA GLU A 50 -4.92 0.51 -1.83
C GLU A 50 -4.95 2.05 -1.80
N ILE A 51 -3.76 2.63 -1.88
CA ILE A 51 -3.54 4.07 -1.96
C ILE A 51 -4.29 4.64 -3.17
N ILE A 52 -4.11 4.04 -4.34
CA ILE A 52 -4.76 4.45 -5.59
C ILE A 52 -6.27 4.32 -5.46
N GLY A 53 -6.76 3.20 -4.96
CA GLY A 53 -8.20 2.99 -4.76
C GLY A 53 -8.81 3.96 -3.74
N ARG A 54 -8.05 4.41 -2.73
CA ARG A 54 -8.51 5.43 -1.78
C ARG A 54 -8.56 6.81 -2.43
N ILE A 55 -7.57 7.17 -3.24
CA ILE A 55 -7.58 8.42 -4.00
C ILE A 55 -8.71 8.43 -5.03
N GLU A 56 -8.88 7.33 -5.78
CA GLU A 56 -9.94 7.15 -6.77
C GLU A 56 -11.32 7.43 -6.16
N ARG A 57 -11.64 6.80 -5.03
CA ARG A 57 -12.91 7.02 -4.31
C ARG A 57 -13.05 8.44 -3.73
N LYS A 58 -11.97 9.02 -3.21
CA LYS A 58 -12.03 10.34 -2.53
C LYS A 58 -12.17 11.52 -3.51
N TYR A 59 -11.62 11.37 -4.71
CA TYR A 59 -11.58 12.40 -5.74
C TYR A 59 -12.42 12.05 -6.96
N GLU A 60 -13.23 10.99 -6.90
CA GLU A 60 -14.10 10.51 -7.98
C GLU A 60 -13.36 10.42 -9.32
N LEU A 61 -12.11 9.94 -9.28
CA LEU A 61 -11.29 9.84 -10.48
C LEU A 61 -11.81 8.74 -11.38
N THR A 62 -12.17 9.08 -12.61
CA THR A 62 -12.54 8.10 -13.62
C THR A 62 -11.29 7.39 -14.14
N LYS A 63 -11.39 6.08 -14.40
CA LYS A 63 -10.27 5.28 -14.97
C LYS A 63 -9.80 5.76 -16.34
N SER A 64 -10.66 6.47 -17.07
CA SER A 64 -10.34 7.12 -18.34
C SER A 64 -9.50 8.38 -18.18
N SER A 65 -9.47 9.00 -16.99
CA SER A 65 -8.77 10.27 -16.77
C SER A 65 -7.26 10.15 -16.89
N THR A 66 -6.64 11.18 -17.49
CA THR A 66 -5.18 11.28 -17.66
C THR A 66 -4.46 11.23 -16.31
N VAL A 67 -5.08 11.81 -15.27
CA VAL A 67 -4.58 11.79 -13.89
C VAL A 67 -4.54 10.36 -13.35
N TYR A 68 -5.63 9.60 -13.47
CA TYR A 68 -5.67 8.20 -13.03
C TYR A 68 -4.62 7.35 -13.75
N LYS A 69 -4.49 7.51 -15.07
CA LYS A 69 -3.48 6.77 -15.86
C LYS A 69 -2.04 7.10 -15.42
N LYS A 70 -1.73 8.39 -15.19
CA LYS A 70 -0.41 8.82 -14.69
C LYS A 70 -0.13 8.32 -13.27
N MET A 71 -1.12 8.36 -12.39
CA MET A 71 -1.02 7.82 -11.03
C MET A 71 -0.79 6.29 -11.05
N LEU A 72 -1.52 5.57 -11.90
CA LEU A 72 -1.37 4.12 -12.07
C LEU A 72 0.01 3.72 -12.61
N LYS A 73 0.59 4.51 -13.51
CA LYS A 73 1.95 4.29 -14.06
C LYS A 73 3.04 4.54 -13.02
N THR A 74 2.82 5.46 -12.08
CA THR A 74 3.80 5.85 -11.07
C THR A 74 3.64 5.14 -9.72
N ARG A 75 2.72 4.16 -9.64
CA ARG A 75 2.38 3.42 -8.41
C ARG A 75 3.54 2.67 -7.76
N TRP A 76 4.53 2.24 -8.54
CA TRP A 76 5.66 1.44 -8.08
C TRP A 76 6.82 2.29 -7.53
N PHE A 77 6.81 3.60 -7.80
CA PHE A 77 7.91 4.50 -7.48
C PHE A 77 7.86 5.01 -6.04
N THR A 78 7.77 4.13 -5.04
CA THR A 78 7.94 4.42 -3.59
C THR A 78 6.82 5.29 -2.96
N PRO A 79 6.71 5.34 -1.61
CA PRO A 79 5.71 6.17 -0.90
C PRO A 79 5.72 7.66 -1.27
N PHE A 80 6.83 8.20 -1.79
CA PHE A 80 6.95 9.61 -2.14
C PHE A 80 6.02 10.04 -3.28
N VAL A 81 5.80 9.18 -4.27
CA VAL A 81 4.88 9.50 -5.38
C VAL A 81 3.43 9.50 -4.91
N PHE A 82 3.08 8.69 -3.91
CA PHE A 82 1.77 8.78 -3.29
C PHE A 82 1.55 10.13 -2.59
N ILE A 83 2.52 10.58 -1.80
CA ILE A 83 2.46 11.88 -1.12
C ILE A 83 2.29 12.99 -2.15
N TYR A 84 3.07 12.95 -3.24
CA TYR A 84 2.96 13.88 -4.35
C TYR A 84 1.53 13.93 -4.94
N TRP A 85 0.94 12.78 -5.32
CA TRP A 85 -0.42 12.74 -5.87
C TRP A 85 -1.49 13.18 -4.88
N PHE A 86 -1.34 12.83 -3.61
CA PHE A 86 -2.25 13.26 -2.56
C PHE A 86 -2.30 14.78 -2.41
N PHE A 87 -1.13 15.44 -2.34
CA PHE A 87 -1.07 16.90 -2.25
C PHE A 87 -1.55 17.58 -3.52
N LEU A 88 -1.16 17.06 -4.69
CA LEU A 88 -1.60 17.60 -5.99
C LEU A 88 -3.12 17.59 -6.09
N LEU A 89 -3.76 16.44 -5.84
CA LEU A 89 -5.22 16.31 -5.94
C LEU A 89 -5.97 17.09 -4.86
N LYS A 90 -5.41 17.19 -3.65
CA LYS A 90 -5.95 18.05 -2.58
C LYS A 90 -5.97 19.53 -3.01
N LYS A 91 -4.93 20.01 -3.69
CA LYS A 91 -4.87 21.38 -4.23
C LYS A 91 -5.91 21.59 -5.33
N TYR A 92 -6.06 20.64 -6.25
CA TYR A 92 -7.05 20.70 -7.34
C TYR A 92 -8.50 20.76 -6.83
N LYS A 93 -8.87 19.93 -5.83
CA LYS A 93 -10.24 19.96 -5.29
C LYS A 93 -10.53 21.31 -4.61
N LYS A 94 -9.57 21.86 -3.87
CA LYS A 94 -9.72 23.17 -3.21
C LYS A 94 -9.98 24.30 -4.22
N SER A 95 -9.26 24.34 -5.35
CA SER A 95 -9.48 25.40 -6.35
C SER A 95 -10.84 25.29 -7.03
N LYS A 96 -11.32 24.07 -7.31
CA LYS A 96 -12.61 23.82 -7.97
C LYS A 96 -13.83 24.13 -7.08
N THR A 97 -13.63 24.31 -5.77
CA THR A 97 -14.71 24.68 -4.83
C THR A 97 -14.77 26.20 -4.61
N LEU A 98 -13.80 26.95 -5.12
CA LEU A 98 -13.64 28.41 -4.97
C LEU A 98 -13.94 29.18 -6.26
N SER A 99 -14.27 28.46 -7.34
CA SER A 99 -14.76 28.99 -8.63
C SER A 99 -16.25 28.70 -8.75
#